data_AF-A0A535E3J8-F1
#
_entry.id   AF-A0A535E3J8-F1
#
_cell.length_a   1.000
_cell.length_b   1.000
_cell.length_c   1.000
_cell.angle_alpha   90.00
_cell.angle_beta   90.00
_cell.angle_gamma   90.00
#
_symmetry.space_group_name_H-M   'P 1'
#
loop_
_entity.id
_entity.type
_entity.pdbx_description
1 polymer ?
#
loop_
_entity_poly.entity_id
_entity_poly.type
_entity_poly.pdbx_seq_one_letter_code
_entity_poly.pdbx_strand_id
1 'polypeptide(L)'
;MAAVAAAVPGHARSVADVGAGDGQLARHLAARGLRVVATERRPPSFARLRVALPQLDCRLGEGLEVLRPGEVEGVVLAGMGGHSIARIVAASPAVAGALDWLVLQPQQHADRLVAWLEAAGWRIDARDIAVQGRRSYTVLLVTGHERS
;
A
#
# COMPACT_ATOMS: atom_id res chain seq x y z
N MET A 1 11.11 1.69 4.79
CA MET A 1 10.68 2.82 3.94
C MET A 1 11.35 2.79 2.56
N ALA A 2 12.69 2.88 2.44
CA ALA A 2 13.36 2.94 1.14
C ALA A 2 13.04 1.76 0.20
N ALA A 3 13.10 0.51 0.70
CA ALA A 3 12.75 -0.67 -0.10
C ALA A 3 11.30 -0.68 -0.58
N VAL A 4 10.37 -0.21 0.26
CA VAL A 4 8.95 -0.09 -0.10
C VAL A 4 8.76 0.94 -1.21
N ALA A 5 9.39 2.11 -1.09
CA ALA A 5 9.36 3.10 -2.16
C ALA A 5 9.99 2.55 -3.45
N ALA A 6 11.13 1.87 -3.38
CA ALA A 6 11.80 1.29 -4.54
C ALA A 6 10.96 0.23 -5.26
N ALA A 7 10.11 -0.50 -4.53
CA ALA A 7 9.20 -1.49 -5.12
C ALA A 7 8.02 -0.87 -5.89
N VAL A 8 7.71 0.42 -5.70
CA VAL A 8 6.67 1.11 -6.48
C VAL A 8 7.12 1.23 -7.94
N PRO A 9 6.34 0.71 -8.91
CA PRO A 9 6.74 0.70 -10.33
C PRO A 9 7.17 2.07 -10.85
N GLY A 10 8.27 2.11 -11.59
CA GLY A 10 8.85 3.38 -12.09
C GLY A 10 7.96 4.14 -13.08
N HIS A 11 7.02 3.45 -13.73
CA HIS A 11 6.05 4.05 -14.66
C HIS A 11 4.74 4.49 -13.98
N ALA A 12 4.60 4.26 -12.67
CA ALA A 12 3.41 4.64 -11.94
C ALA A 12 3.28 6.17 -11.87
N ARG A 13 2.07 6.66 -12.13
CA ARG A 13 1.66 8.05 -12.07
C ARG A 13 0.83 8.34 -10.83
N SER A 14 0.23 7.32 -10.21
CA SER A 14 -0.54 7.52 -8.99
C SER A 14 -0.53 6.34 -8.03
N VAL A 15 -0.71 6.64 -6.74
CA VAL A 15 -0.62 5.67 -5.66
C VAL A 15 -1.46 6.10 -4.46
N ALA A 16 -2.04 5.14 -3.74
CA ALA A 16 -2.50 5.37 -2.37
C ALA A 16 -1.51 4.80 -1.33
N ASP A 17 -1.10 5.62 -0.36
CA ASP A 17 -0.36 5.18 0.83
C ASP A 17 -1.38 4.88 1.95
N VAL A 18 -1.67 3.60 2.17
CA VAL A 18 -2.74 3.16 3.06
C VAL A 18 -2.20 2.95 4.48
N GLY A 19 -2.78 3.67 5.44
CA GLY A 19 -2.25 3.72 6.80
C GLY A 19 -0.95 4.53 6.88
N ALA A 20 -0.93 5.68 6.22
CA ALA A 20 0.25 6.52 6.00
C ALA A 20 0.94 7.01 7.28
N GLY A 21 0.29 6.94 8.45
CA GLY A 21 0.90 7.26 9.74
C GLY A 21 1.39 8.71 9.81
N ASP A 22 2.71 8.91 9.84
CA ASP A 22 3.35 10.22 9.86
C ASP A 22 3.58 10.83 8.45
N GLY A 23 3.23 10.08 7.39
CA GLY A 23 3.27 10.52 6.01
C GLY A 23 4.65 10.54 5.36
N GLN A 24 5.69 9.97 5.98
CA GLN A 24 7.04 9.98 5.39
C GLN A 24 7.07 9.30 4.02
N LEU A 25 6.39 8.15 3.88
CA LEU A 25 6.30 7.44 2.60
C LEU A 25 5.48 8.23 1.58
N ALA A 26 4.27 8.67 1.92
CA ALA A 26 3.47 9.55 1.07
C ALA A 26 4.24 10.77 0.54
N ARG A 27 5.00 11.46 1.41
CA ARG A 27 5.86 12.59 1.02
C ARG A 27 6.91 12.18 0.00
N HIS A 28 7.59 11.06 0.24
CA HIS A 28 8.63 10.56 -0.65
C HIS A 28 8.08 10.16 -2.02
N LEU A 29 6.91 9.51 -2.06
CA LEU A 29 6.24 9.15 -3.31
C LEU A 29 5.78 10.39 -4.09
N ALA A 30 5.24 11.40 -3.40
CA ALA A 30 4.88 12.66 -4.03
C ALA A 30 6.08 13.41 -4.61
N ALA A 31 7.22 13.40 -3.90
CA ALA A 31 8.47 14.00 -4.39
C ALA A 31 9.03 13.32 -5.65
N ARG A 32 8.64 12.07 -5.93
CA ARG A 32 8.93 11.36 -7.19
C ARG A 32 8.00 11.75 -8.34
N GLY A 33 7.06 12.67 -8.12
CA GLY A 33 6.09 13.13 -9.12
C GLY A 33 4.80 12.32 -9.19
N LEU A 34 4.59 11.36 -8.27
CA LEU A 34 3.34 10.60 -8.22
C LEU A 34 2.22 11.46 -7.63
N ARG A 35 1.00 11.33 -8.16
CA ARG A 35 -0.20 11.77 -7.45
C ARG A 35 -0.47 10.80 -6.30
N VAL A 36 -0.42 11.30 -5.06
CA VAL A 36 -0.56 10.48 -3.85
C VAL A 36 -1.88 10.77 -3.13
N VAL A 37 -2.62 9.71 -2.81
CA VAL A 37 -3.68 9.73 -1.80
C VAL A 37 -3.13 9.11 -0.52
N ALA A 38 -3.11 9.83 0.58
CA ALA A 38 -2.65 9.30 1.87
C ALA A 38 -3.86 9.00 2.76
N THR A 39 -4.01 7.75 3.21
CA THR A 39 -5.16 7.36 4.05
C THR A 39 -4.71 7.01 5.46
N GLU A 40 -5.51 7.35 6.44
CA GLU A 40 -5.29 6.94 7.83
C GLU A 40 -6.64 6.72 8.51
N ARG A 41 -6.76 5.68 9.31
CA ARG A 41 -8.04 5.28 9.94
C ARG A 41 -8.25 5.94 11.30
N ARG A 42 -7.17 6.30 12.00
CA ARG A 42 -7.23 6.81 13.37
C ARG A 42 -7.31 8.33 13.38
N PRO A 43 -8.37 8.96 13.90
CA PRO A 43 -8.52 10.43 13.86
C PRO A 43 -7.32 11.22 14.41
N PRO A 44 -6.69 10.83 15.55
CA PRO A 44 -5.51 11.55 16.04
C PRO A 44 -4.28 11.42 15.11
N SER A 45 -4.11 10.27 14.45
CA SER A 45 -3.01 10.09 13.49
C SER A 45 -3.29 10.82 12.19
N PHE A 46 -4.54 10.80 11.73
CA PHE A 46 -4.99 11.55 10.57
C PHE A 46 -4.82 13.06 10.74
N ALA A 47 -5.15 13.61 11.92
CA ALA A 47 -4.93 15.03 12.21
C ALA A 47 -3.44 15.41 12.07
N ARG A 48 -2.53 14.57 12.57
CA ARG A 48 -1.08 14.77 12.40
C ARG A 48 -0.65 14.65 10.94
N LEU A 49 -1.17 13.67 10.21
CA LEU A 49 -0.91 13.49 8.78
C LEU A 49 -1.31 14.73 7.97
N ARG A 50 -2.50 15.28 8.22
CA ARG A 50 -3.01 16.51 7.58
C ARG A 50 -2.13 17.72 7.83
N VAL A 51 -1.61 17.86 9.05
CA VAL A 51 -0.69 18.96 9.39
C VAL A 51 0.68 18.75 8.73
N ALA A 52 1.15 17.51 8.65
CA ALA A 52 2.45 17.18 8.07
C ALA A 52 2.49 17.25 6.54
N LEU A 53 1.33 17.10 5.89
CA LEU A 53 1.15 17.03 4.44
C LEU A 53 -0.08 17.80 3.96
N PRO A 54 -0.18 19.12 4.25
CA PRO A 54 -1.37 19.92 3.94
C PRO A 54 -1.70 20.00 2.44
N GLN A 55 -0.69 19.77 1.58
CA GLN A 55 -0.78 19.82 0.13
C GLN A 55 -1.20 18.49 -0.52
N LEU A 56 -1.22 17.39 0.23
CA LEU A 56 -1.60 16.08 -0.30
C LEU A 56 -3.07 15.75 -0.01
N ASP A 57 -3.67 14.93 -0.88
CA ASP A 57 -5.01 14.39 -0.69
C ASP A 57 -4.99 13.36 0.44
N CYS A 58 -5.20 13.84 1.66
CA CYS A 58 -5.25 13.02 2.85
C CYS A 58 -6.69 12.72 3.24
N ARG A 59 -7.04 11.44 3.42
CA ARG A 59 -8.40 10.98 3.75
C ARG A 59 -8.45 10.17 5.05
N LEU A 60 -9.49 10.40 5.85
CA LEU A 60 -9.78 9.63 7.06
C LEU A 60 -10.69 8.45 6.70
N GLY A 61 -10.24 7.23 6.97
CA GLY A 61 -11.09 6.04 6.85
C GLY A 61 -10.32 4.72 6.83
N GLU A 62 -11.05 3.60 6.73
CA GLU A 62 -10.50 2.25 6.87
C GLU A 62 -10.00 1.71 5.52
N GLY A 63 -8.72 1.32 5.47
CA GLY A 63 -8.16 0.58 4.35
C GLY A 63 -8.38 1.24 2.98
N LEU A 64 -9.05 0.52 2.08
CA LEU A 64 -9.36 0.93 0.71
C LEU A 64 -10.76 1.56 0.56
N GLU A 65 -11.58 1.60 1.62
CA GLU A 65 -12.99 2.01 1.54
C GLU A 65 -13.17 3.48 1.15
N VAL A 66 -12.14 4.31 1.37
CA VAL A 66 -12.11 5.74 1.02
C VAL A 66 -11.67 6.01 -0.42
N LEU A 67 -11.38 4.97 -1.18
CA LEU A 67 -10.96 5.05 -2.58
C LEU A 67 -12.10 4.65 -3.50
N ARG A 68 -12.11 5.20 -4.71
CA ARG A 68 -12.99 4.75 -5.79
C ARG A 68 -12.25 3.74 -6.70
N PRO A 69 -12.96 2.79 -7.33
CA PRO A 69 -12.37 1.94 -8.36
C PRO A 69 -11.70 2.76 -9.47
N GLY A 70 -10.48 2.40 -9.84
CA GLY A 70 -9.68 3.11 -10.85
C GLY A 70 -9.18 4.50 -10.41
N GLU A 71 -9.38 4.88 -9.15
CA GLU A 71 -8.95 6.19 -8.65
C GLU A 71 -7.43 6.32 -8.59
N VAL A 72 -6.69 5.24 -8.36
CA VAL A 72 -5.22 5.19 -8.35
C VAL A 72 -4.77 3.91 -9.07
N GLU A 73 -3.59 3.93 -9.67
CA GLU A 73 -3.04 2.76 -10.39
C GLU A 73 -2.63 1.65 -9.41
N GLY A 74 -2.18 2.00 -8.20
CA GLY A 74 -1.83 1.02 -7.19
C GLY A 74 -1.83 1.54 -5.77
N VAL A 75 -1.57 0.64 -4.83
CA VAL A 75 -1.57 0.97 -3.40
C VAL A 75 -0.33 0.43 -2.70
N VAL A 76 0.06 1.11 -1.62
CA VAL A 76 1.07 0.65 -0.69
C VAL A 76 0.41 0.34 0.65
N LEU A 77 0.65 -0.86 1.17
CA LEU A 77 0.22 -1.32 2.50
C LEU A 77 1.45 -1.81 3.26
N ALA A 78 2.07 -0.90 4.02
CA ALA A 78 3.34 -1.15 4.69
C ALA A 78 3.22 -1.06 6.21
N GLY A 79 4.07 -1.79 6.94
CA GLY A 79 4.09 -1.75 8.40
C GLY A 79 2.89 -2.43 9.06
N MET A 80 2.10 -3.22 8.33
CA MET A 80 0.91 -3.91 8.84
C MET A 80 1.15 -5.41 9.04
N GLY A 81 0.34 -6.09 9.85
CA GLY A 81 0.35 -7.55 9.91
C GLY A 81 -0.25 -8.16 8.63
N GLY A 82 0.27 -9.31 8.17
CA GLY A 82 -0.19 -9.94 6.93
C GLY A 82 -1.70 -10.20 6.90
N HIS A 83 -2.30 -10.60 8.04
CA HIS A 83 -3.75 -10.76 8.14
C HIS A 83 -4.52 -9.44 7.95
N SER A 84 -4.02 -8.34 8.50
CA SER A 84 -4.63 -7.02 8.32
C SER A 84 -4.59 -6.57 6.87
N ILE A 85 -3.47 -6.81 6.18
CA ILE A 85 -3.32 -6.51 4.75
C ILE A 85 -4.36 -7.30 3.94
N ALA A 86 -4.42 -8.61 4.13
CA ALA A 86 -5.40 -9.47 3.45
C ALA A 86 -6.85 -8.99 3.67
N ARG A 87 -7.19 -8.68 4.92
CA ARG A 87 -8.53 -8.15 5.28
C ARG A 87 -8.84 -6.82 4.59
N ILE A 88 -7.89 -5.89 4.53
CA ILE A 88 -8.06 -4.59 3.87
C ILE A 88 -8.31 -4.76 2.37
N VAL A 89 -7.54 -5.63 1.70
CA VAL A 89 -7.72 -5.89 0.28
C VAL A 89 -9.07 -6.59 0.02
N ALA A 90 -9.43 -7.58 0.84
CA ALA A 90 -10.68 -8.33 0.73
C ALA A 90 -11.94 -7.49 0.97
N ALA A 91 -11.86 -6.47 1.85
CA ALA A 91 -13.00 -5.65 2.22
C ALA A 91 -13.48 -4.70 1.11
N SER A 92 -12.65 -4.46 0.08
CA SER A 92 -12.98 -3.53 -1.01
C SER A 92 -12.70 -4.15 -2.38
N PRO A 93 -13.42 -5.22 -2.76
CA PRO A 93 -13.11 -6.02 -3.95
C PRO A 93 -13.19 -5.20 -5.25
N ALA A 94 -14.12 -4.25 -5.36
CA ALA A 94 -14.25 -3.40 -6.53
C ALA A 94 -13.06 -2.43 -6.70
N VAL A 95 -12.54 -1.89 -5.59
CA VAL A 95 -11.34 -1.04 -5.62
C VAL A 95 -10.13 -1.91 -5.93
N ALA A 96 -9.96 -3.01 -5.18
CA ALA A 96 -8.84 -3.91 -5.32
C ALA A 96 -8.73 -4.46 -6.76
N GLY A 97 -9.83 -4.93 -7.35
CA GLY A 97 -9.86 -5.44 -8.72
C GLY A 97 -9.59 -4.40 -9.81
N ALA A 98 -9.62 -3.11 -9.49
CA ALA A 98 -9.28 -2.02 -10.40
C ALA A 98 -7.83 -1.53 -10.26
N LEU A 99 -7.06 -2.06 -9.30
CA LEU A 99 -5.65 -1.73 -9.12
C LEU A 99 -4.79 -2.53 -10.10
N ASP A 100 -3.81 -1.88 -10.72
CA ASP A 100 -2.81 -2.53 -11.54
C ASP A 100 -1.76 -3.26 -10.67
N TRP A 101 -1.46 -2.72 -9.48
CA TRP A 101 -0.46 -3.29 -8.58
C TRP A 101 -0.69 -2.98 -7.10
N LEU A 102 -0.09 -3.79 -6.23
CA LEU A 102 0.06 -3.56 -4.80
C LEU A 102 1.52 -3.72 -4.40
N VAL A 103 2.01 -2.79 -3.57
CA VAL A 103 3.26 -2.96 -2.84
C VAL A 103 2.93 -3.24 -1.38
N LEU A 104 3.31 -4.42 -0.90
CA LEU A 104 2.95 -4.90 0.42
C LEU A 104 4.20 -5.12 1.27
N GLN A 105 4.19 -4.61 2.50
CA GLN A 105 5.26 -4.85 3.46
C GLN A 105 4.64 -5.36 4.77
N PRO A 106 4.38 -6.68 4.89
CA PRO A 106 3.91 -7.28 6.12
C PRO A 106 5.02 -7.29 7.19
N GLN A 107 4.72 -6.85 8.42
CA GLN A 107 5.65 -7.00 9.55
C GLN A 107 5.66 -8.42 10.13
N GLN A 108 4.58 -9.17 9.93
CA GLN A 108 4.39 -10.51 10.47
C GLN A 108 3.59 -11.36 9.48
N HIS A 109 3.82 -12.67 9.51
CA HIS A 109 3.07 -13.67 8.75
C HIS A 109 3.05 -13.43 7.23
N ALA A 110 4.21 -13.07 6.65
CA ALA A 110 4.35 -12.85 5.21
C ALA A 110 3.91 -14.07 4.38
N ASP A 111 4.29 -15.28 4.80
CA ASP A 111 3.94 -16.52 4.08
C ASP A 111 2.43 -16.77 4.02
N ARG A 112 1.71 -16.43 5.10
CA ARG A 112 0.24 -16.53 5.13
C ARG A 112 -0.41 -15.50 4.22
N LEU A 113 0.16 -14.29 4.14
CA LEU A 113 -0.32 -13.27 3.21
C LEU A 113 -0.10 -13.71 1.76
N VAL A 114 1.07 -14.27 1.45
CA VAL A 114 1.38 -14.81 0.11
C VAL A 114 0.38 -15.89 -0.29
N ALA A 115 0.17 -16.89 0.58
CA ALA A 115 -0.79 -17.96 0.30
C ALA A 115 -2.22 -17.43 0.07
N TRP A 116 -2.63 -16.41 0.83
CA TRP A 116 -3.92 -15.76 0.63
C TRP A 116 -3.99 -14.99 -0.70
N LEU A 117 -2.94 -14.25 -1.06
CA LEU A 117 -2.87 -13.50 -2.32
C LEU A 117 -2.99 -14.45 -3.52
N GLU A 118 -2.22 -15.54 -3.54
CA GLU A 118 -2.26 -16.56 -4.59
C GLU A 118 -3.64 -17.22 -4.68
N ALA A 119 -4.24 -17.59 -3.54
CA ALA A 119 -5.59 -18.15 -3.51
C ALA A 119 -6.68 -17.15 -3.97
N ALA A 120 -6.46 -15.86 -3.77
CA ALA A 120 -7.31 -14.78 -4.28
C ALA A 120 -6.95 -14.37 -5.72
N GLY A 121 -6.05 -15.11 -6.38
CA GLY A 121 -5.62 -14.97 -7.78
C GLY A 121 -4.73 -13.76 -8.08
N TRP A 122 -4.10 -13.20 -7.05
CA TRP A 122 -3.03 -12.22 -7.23
C TRP A 122 -1.72 -12.91 -7.60
N ARG A 123 -0.93 -12.28 -8.47
CA ARG A 123 0.41 -12.76 -8.83
C ARG A 123 1.49 -12.02 -8.07
N ILE A 124 2.44 -12.76 -7.49
CA ILE A 124 3.62 -12.18 -6.84
C ILE A 124 4.69 -11.95 -7.92
N ASP A 125 4.90 -10.69 -8.30
CA ASP A 125 5.85 -10.31 -9.36
C ASP A 125 7.27 -10.14 -8.84
N ALA A 126 7.41 -9.64 -7.61
CA ALA A 126 8.69 -9.53 -6.95
C ALA A 126 8.56 -9.75 -5.44
N ARG A 127 9.61 -10.34 -4.87
CA ARG A 127 9.81 -10.47 -3.43
C ARG A 127 11.21 -10.01 -3.10
N ASP A 128 11.31 -8.98 -2.27
CA ASP A 128 12.58 -8.48 -1.76
C ASP A 128 12.64 -8.60 -0.23
N ILE A 129 13.85 -8.75 0.31
CA ILE A 129 14.12 -8.82 1.73
C ILE A 129 15.01 -7.62 2.10
N ALA A 130 14.38 -6.62 2.70
CA ALA A 130 15.08 -5.45 3.19
C ALA A 130 15.58 -5.68 4.62
N VAL A 131 16.86 -5.38 4.88
CA VAL A 131 17.44 -5.46 6.22
C VAL A 131 17.57 -4.05 6.80
N GLN A 132 17.04 -3.83 8.00
CA GLN A 132 17.24 -2.60 8.77
C GLN A 132 17.66 -2.97 10.19
N GLY A 133 18.95 -2.77 10.49
CA GLY A 133 19.54 -3.23 11.75
C GLY A 133 19.49 -4.75 11.86
N ARG A 134 18.91 -5.27 12.95
CA ARG A 134 18.74 -6.73 13.18
C ARG A 134 17.43 -7.30 12.64
N ARG A 135 16.60 -6.48 11.99
CA ARG A 135 15.29 -6.89 11.49
C ARG A 135 15.32 -7.00 9.97
N SER A 136 14.77 -8.09 9.45
CA SER A 136 14.49 -8.29 8.03
C SER A 136 13.00 -8.08 7.76
N TYR A 137 12.68 -7.43 6.66
CA TYR A 137 11.32 -7.13 6.24
C TYR A 137 11.11 -7.62 4.81
N THR A 138 10.05 -8.37 4.59
CA THR A 138 9.63 -8.75 3.23
C THR A 138 8.88 -7.58 2.59
N VAL A 139 9.24 -7.25 1.35
CA VAL A 139 8.50 -6.35 0.47
C VAL A 139 8.05 -7.16 -0.74
N LEU A 140 6.77 -7.08 -1.06
CA LEU A 140 6.15 -7.76 -2.20
C LEU A 140 5.66 -6.74 -3.20
N LEU A 141 5.96 -6.94 -4.48
CA LEU A 141 5.20 -6.35 -5.58
C LEU A 141 4.24 -7.40 -6.10
N VAL A 142 2.98 -7.02 -6.19
CA VAL A 142 1.87 -7.91 -6.54
C VAL A 142 1.07 -7.25 -7.65
N THR A 143 0.63 -8.01 -8.65
CA THR A 143 -0.21 -7.50 -9.74
C THR A 143 -1.49 -8.32 -9.88
N GLY A 144 -2.54 -7.63 -10.36
CA GLY A 144 -3.87 -8.18 -10.55
C GLY A 144 -3.95 -9.17 -11.71
N HIS A 145 -5.00 -9.99 -11.62
CA HIS A 145 -5.41 -11.05 -12.54
C HIS A 145 -5.18 -10.75 -14.02
N GLU A 146 -4.80 -11.78 -14.79
CA GLU A 146 -4.85 -11.73 -16.25
C GLU A 146 -6.24 -11.24 -16.68
N ARG A 147 -6.30 -10.05 -17.27
CA ARG A 147 -7.53 -9.54 -17.89
C ARG A 147 -7.79 -10.43 -19.11
N SER A 148 -8.64 -11.45 -18.94
CA SER A 148 -9.18 -12.24 -20.05
C SER A 148 -10.13 -11.40 -20.89
#